data_AF-A0AAV8WYR4-F1
#
_entry.id   AF-A0AAV8WYR4-F1
#
_cell.length_a   1.000
_cell.length_b   1.000
_cell.length_c   1.000
_cell.angle_alpha   90.00
_cell.angle_beta   90.00
_cell.angle_gamma   90.00
#
_symmetry.space_group_name_H-M   'P 1'
#
loop_
_entity.id
_entity.type
_entity.pdbx_description
1 polymer ?
#
loop_
_entity_poly.entity_id
_entity_poly.type
_entity_poly.pdbx_seq_one_letter_code
_entity_poly.pdbx_strand_id
1 'polypeptide(L)'
;MLGEFVDDYTVRVIDVFAMPQTGTGVSVEAVDPVFQAKMLDMLRQTGRPEMVVGWYHSHPGFGCWLSGVDINTQQSFEALSERAVAVVVDPIQSVKGKVVIDAFRYEHIPLF
;
A
#
# COMPACT_ATOMS: atom_id res chain seq x y z
N MET A 1 -0.37 -0.38 5.05
CA MET A 1 -1.77 -0.64 5.48
C MET A 1 -1.77 -1.84 6.40
N LEU A 2 -2.51 -1.76 7.51
CA LEU A 2 -2.58 -2.79 8.53
C LEU A 2 -3.98 -3.39 8.61
N GLY A 3 -4.07 -4.69 8.81
CA GLY A 3 -5.32 -5.40 8.99
C GLY A 3 -5.14 -6.91 8.95
N GLU A 4 -6.08 -7.60 8.31
CA GLU A 4 -6.09 -9.05 8.20
C GLU A 4 -6.64 -9.58 6.87
N PHE A 5 -6.23 -10.79 6.53
CA PHE A 5 -6.80 -11.59 5.44
C PHE A 5 -7.92 -12.46 6.03
N VAL A 6 -9.18 -12.09 5.77
CA VAL A 6 -10.35 -12.71 6.45
C VAL A 6 -10.66 -14.09 5.87
N ASP A 7 -10.65 -14.19 4.54
CA ASP A 7 -10.84 -15.41 3.74
C ASP A 7 -10.10 -15.21 2.41
N ASP A 8 -10.26 -16.11 1.43
CA ASP A 8 -9.55 -16.04 0.14
C ASP A 8 -9.91 -14.81 -0.71
N TYR A 9 -11.08 -14.22 -0.51
CA TYR A 9 -11.64 -13.16 -1.35
C TYR A 9 -11.64 -11.79 -0.66
N THR A 10 -11.42 -11.76 0.65
CA THR A 10 -11.61 -10.56 1.46
C THR A 10 -10.32 -10.16 2.18
N VAL A 11 -9.87 -8.94 1.92
CA VAL A 11 -8.80 -8.27 2.67
C VAL A 11 -9.44 -7.14 3.47
N ARG A 12 -9.27 -7.14 4.80
CA ARG A 12 -9.80 -6.10 5.68
C ARG A 12 -8.66 -5.21 6.14
N VAL A 13 -8.68 -3.94 5.73
CA VAL A 13 -7.76 -2.90 6.21
C VAL A 13 -8.41 -2.18 7.39
N ILE A 14 -7.74 -2.19 8.55
CA ILE A 14 -8.23 -1.63 9.82
C ILE A 14 -7.52 -0.31 10.16
N ASP A 15 -6.22 -0.24 9.91
CA ASP A 15 -5.40 0.93 10.27
C ASP A 15 -4.36 1.23 9.19
N VAL A 16 -3.85 2.46 9.19
CA VAL A 16 -2.78 2.91 8.29
C VAL A 16 -1.83 3.84 9.01
N PHE A 17 -0.55 3.79 8.65
CA PHE A 17 0.43 4.79 9.06
C PHE A 17 1.27 5.21 7.86
N ALA A 18 1.72 6.46 7.88
CA ALA A 18 2.56 7.02 6.82
C ALA A 18 4.02 6.61 7.03
N MET A 19 4.69 6.29 5.92
CA MET A 19 6.14 6.09 5.91
C MET A 19 6.84 7.42 5.66
N PRO A 20 7.97 7.70 6.34
CA PRO A 20 8.82 8.83 5.98
C PRO A 20 9.33 8.61 4.55
N GLN A 21 9.19 9.63 3.70
CA GLN A 21 9.65 9.57 2.33
C GLN A 21 11.01 10.25 2.18
N THR A 22 11.95 9.56 1.54
CA THR A 22 13.15 10.21 1.01
C THR A 22 12.95 10.36 -0.49
N GLY A 23 12.63 11.58 -0.92
CA GLY A 23 12.49 11.91 -2.33
C GLY A 23 13.82 12.30 -2.94
N THR A 24 14.23 11.64 -4.03
CA THR A 24 15.04 12.29 -5.05
C THR A 24 14.09 12.80 -6.14
N GLY A 25 14.48 13.78 -6.96
CA GLY A 25 13.63 14.32 -8.03
C GLY A 25 13.14 13.31 -9.09
N VAL A 26 13.49 12.02 -8.94
CA VAL A 26 13.25 10.95 -9.92
C VAL A 26 12.74 9.64 -9.28
N SER A 27 12.84 9.46 -7.95
CA SER A 27 12.35 8.26 -7.25
C SER A 27 11.94 8.56 -5.81
N VAL A 28 10.94 7.84 -5.33
CA VAL A 28 10.57 7.80 -3.92
C VAL A 28 11.00 6.46 -3.37
N GLU A 29 12.01 6.46 -2.50
CA GLU A 29 12.34 5.30 -1.67
C GLU A 29 11.44 5.38 -0.43
N ALA A 30 10.36 4.61 -0.43
CA ALA A 30 9.27 4.75 0.54
C ALA A 30 9.21 3.65 1.61
N VAL A 31 10.09 2.64 1.55
CA VAL A 31 10.07 1.50 2.46
C VAL A 31 11.39 1.40 3.20
N ASP A 32 11.39 1.91 4.44
CA ASP A 32 12.43 1.66 5.44
C ASP A 32 11.99 0.47 6.32
N PRO A 33 12.60 -0.72 6.15
CA PRO A 33 12.23 -1.90 6.93
C PRO A 33 12.45 -1.72 8.45
N VAL A 34 13.43 -0.91 8.86
CA VAL A 34 13.73 -0.64 10.27
C VAL A 34 12.63 0.21 10.88
N PHE A 35 12.21 1.26 10.16
CA PHE A 35 11.09 2.09 10.58
C PHE A 35 9.80 1.28 10.67
N GLN A 36 9.50 0.47 9.65
CA GLN A 36 8.30 -0.35 9.62
C GLN A 36 8.26 -1.36 10.77
N ALA A 37 9.35 -2.09 11.02
CA ALA A 37 9.43 -3.07 12.11
C ALA A 37 9.23 -2.39 13.47
N LYS A 38 9.93 -1.27 13.72
CA LYS A 38 9.80 -0.51 14.96
C LYS A 38 8.38 0.01 15.18
N MET A 39 7.74 0.53 14.13
CA MET A 39 6.36 1.03 14.21
C MET A 39 5.38 -0.11 14.54
N LEU A 40 5.52 -1.27 13.91
CA LEU A 40 4.69 -2.44 14.21
C LEU A 40 4.85 -2.88 15.67
N ASP A 41 6.07 -2.90 16.20
CA ASP A 41 6.31 -3.26 17.59
C ASP A 41 5.72 -2.24 18.58
N MET A 42 5.77 -0.94 18.25
CA MET A 42 5.12 0.10 19.04
C MET A 42 3.58 -0.04 19.02
N LEU A 43 2.98 -0.30 17.85
CA LEU A 43 1.54 -0.50 17.72
C LEU A 43 1.05 -1.72 18.50
N ARG A 44 1.79 -2.83 18.45
CA ARG A 44 1.49 -4.05 19.24
C ARG A 44 1.40 -3.77 20.74
N GLN A 45 2.29 -2.93 21.27
CA GLN A 45 2.27 -2.54 22.69
C GLN A 45 1.02 -1.72 23.06
N THR A 46 0.34 -1.11 22.08
CA THR A 46 -0.92 -0.37 22.29
C THR A 46 -2.17 -1.21 22.07
N GLY A 47 -2.04 -2.53 21.89
CA GLY A 47 -3.19 -3.41 21.63
C GLY A 47 -3.65 -3.41 20.17
N ARG A 48 -2.78 -3.05 19.23
CA ARG A 48 -3.01 -3.11 17.77
C ARG A 48 -2.15 -4.22 17.15
N PRO A 49 -2.62 -5.48 17.13
CA PRO A 49 -1.84 -6.64 16.70
C PRO A 49 -1.86 -6.86 15.17
N GLU A 50 -2.48 -5.96 14.40
CA GLU A 50 -2.71 -6.12 12.96
C GLU A 50 -1.41 -6.25 12.16
N MET A 51 -1.48 -7.01 11.06
CA MET A 51 -0.33 -7.26 10.18
C MET A 51 -0.40 -6.35 8.95
N VAL A 52 0.73 -6.22 8.25
CA VAL A 52 0.73 -5.53 6.95
C VAL A 52 -0.03 -6.37 5.92
N VAL A 53 -1.07 -5.76 5.32
CA VAL A 53 -1.91 -6.39 4.26
C VAL A 53 -1.74 -5.72 2.90
N GLY A 54 -0.89 -4.71 2.82
CA GLY A 54 -0.66 -3.94 1.61
C GLY A 54 -0.09 -2.56 1.90
N TRP A 55 -0.06 -1.72 0.87
CA TRP A 55 0.49 -0.37 0.91
C TRP A 55 -0.41 0.60 0.12
N TYR A 56 -0.22 1.88 0.37
CA TYR A 56 -0.99 2.92 -0.31
C TYR A 56 -0.09 4.10 -0.65
N HIS A 57 -0.45 4.80 -1.71
CA HIS A 57 0.16 6.07 -2.09
C HIS A 57 -0.85 6.98 -2.76
N SER A 58 -0.44 8.21 -3.04
CA SER A 58 -1.28 9.21 -3.66
C SER A 58 -0.81 9.55 -5.07
N HIS A 59 -1.76 9.74 -5.99
CA HIS A 59 -1.56 10.26 -7.34
C HIS A 59 -2.33 11.59 -7.47
N PRO A 60 -1.73 12.73 -7.08
CA PRO A 60 -2.46 14.00 -7.02
C PRO A 60 -2.80 14.53 -8.42
N GLY A 61 -4.07 14.50 -8.81
CA GLY A 61 -4.57 15.04 -10.08
C GLY A 61 -4.44 14.12 -11.30
N PHE A 62 -3.97 12.88 -11.13
CA PHE A 62 -3.73 11.93 -12.22
C PHE A 62 -4.71 10.74 -12.25
N GLY A 63 -5.59 10.61 -11.25
CA GLY A 63 -6.47 9.45 -11.09
C GLY A 63 -5.75 8.24 -10.50
N CYS A 64 -6.39 7.08 -10.52
CA CYS A 64 -5.89 5.85 -9.89
C CYS A 64 -5.34 4.88 -10.94
N TRP A 65 -4.03 4.64 -10.93
CA TRP A 65 -3.34 3.67 -11.77
C TRP A 65 -1.99 3.31 -11.13
N LEU A 66 -1.31 2.28 -11.63
CA LEU A 66 0.05 1.93 -11.19
C LEU A 66 1.06 2.25 -12.30
N SER A 67 2.05 3.09 -11.98
CA SER A 67 3.22 3.32 -12.85
C SER A 67 4.17 2.12 -12.85
N GLY A 68 5.16 2.12 -13.75
CA GLY A 68 6.19 1.06 -13.76
C GLY A 68 6.96 0.96 -12.43
N VAL A 69 7.17 2.09 -11.74
CA VAL A 69 7.78 2.10 -10.40
C VAL A 69 6.82 1.50 -9.38
N ASP A 70 5.54 1.88 -9.42
CA ASP A 70 4.52 1.35 -8.52
C ASP A 70 4.34 -0.17 -8.69
N ILE A 71 4.41 -0.67 -9.93
CA ILE A 71 4.36 -2.10 -10.24
C ILE A 71 5.56 -2.83 -9.63
N ASN A 72 6.78 -2.30 -9.76
CA ASN A 72 7.97 -2.90 -9.16
C ASN A 72 7.87 -2.95 -7.63
N THR A 73 7.33 -1.89 -7.01
CA THR A 73 7.03 -1.87 -5.57
C THR A 73 5.98 -2.91 -5.21
N GLN A 74 4.89 -3.00 -5.98
CA GLN A 74 3.83 -3.99 -5.75
C GLN A 74 4.36 -5.42 -5.82
N GLN A 75 5.19 -5.75 -6.82
CA GLN A 75 5.83 -7.06 -6.93
C GLN A 75 6.69 -7.39 -5.71
N SER A 76 7.40 -6.39 -5.15
CA SER A 76 8.20 -6.56 -3.94
C SER A 76 7.33 -6.87 -2.71
N PHE A 77 6.16 -6.22 -2.59
CA PHE A 77 5.20 -6.52 -1.53
C PHE A 77 4.53 -7.88 -1.72
N GLU A 78 4.17 -8.25 -2.95
CA GLU A 78 3.56 -9.55 -3.25
C GLU A 78 4.51 -10.73 -3.03
N ALA A 79 5.83 -10.52 -3.22
CA ALA A 79 6.84 -11.53 -2.85
C ALA A 79 6.88 -11.81 -1.33
N LEU A 80 6.50 -10.84 -0.50
CA LEU A 80 6.41 -10.99 0.96
C LEU A 80 5.04 -11.50 1.41
N SER A 81 3.98 -11.06 0.73
CA SER A 81 2.60 -11.48 0.97
C SER A 81 1.85 -11.49 -0.34
N GLU A 82 1.59 -12.68 -0.89
CA GLU A 82 0.97 -12.89 -2.20
C GLU A 82 -0.33 -12.10 -2.41
N ARG A 83 -1.03 -11.80 -1.32
CA ARG A 83 -2.32 -11.09 -1.32
C ARG A 83 -2.21 -9.60 -0.99
N ALA A 84 -1.01 -9.04 -0.96
CA ALA A 84 -0.79 -7.63 -0.72
C ALA A 84 -1.56 -6.75 -1.72
N VAL A 85 -2.26 -5.74 -1.23
CA VAL A 85 -3.04 -4.81 -2.06
C VAL A 85 -2.31 -3.47 -2.18
N ALA A 86 -2.25 -2.91 -3.39
CA ALA A 86 -1.88 -1.52 -3.62
C ALA A 86 -3.13 -0.65 -3.69
N VAL A 87 -3.23 0.37 -2.85
CA VAL A 87 -4.33 1.36 -2.89
C VAL A 87 -3.82 2.70 -3.39
N VAL A 88 -4.48 3.27 -4.40
CA VAL A 88 -4.15 4.58 -4.94
C VAL A 88 -5.27 5.55 -4.61
N VAL A 89 -4.92 6.69 -4.02
CA VAL A 89 -5.87 7.78 -3.71
C VAL A 89 -5.49 9.03 -4.51
N ASP A 90 -6.44 9.66 -5.17
CA ASP A 90 -6.25 10.99 -5.76
C ASP A 90 -6.92 12.05 -4.86
N PRO A 91 -6.17 12.71 -3.96
CA PRO A 91 -6.74 13.68 -3.03
C PRO A 91 -7.23 14.96 -3.74
N ILE A 92 -6.67 15.31 -4.90
CA ILE A 92 -7.05 16.53 -5.64
C ILE A 92 -8.40 16.33 -6.32
N GLN A 93 -8.62 15.17 -6.93
CA GLN A 93 -9.91 14.88 -7.55
C GLN A 93 -11.00 14.51 -6.53
N SER A 94 -10.61 14.05 -5.34
CA SER A 94 -11.53 13.67 -4.26
C SER A 94 -12.34 14.82 -3.65
N VAL A 95 -12.10 16.07 -4.05
CA VAL A 95 -12.84 17.24 -3.56
C VAL A 95 -14.19 17.45 -4.26
N LYS A 96 -14.52 16.66 -5.28
CA LYS A 96 -15.70 16.84 -6.15
C LYS A 96 -16.95 16.06 -5.71
N GLY A 97 -17.06 15.74 -4.42
CA GLY A 97 -18.21 14.99 -3.86
C GLY A 97 -18.13 13.47 -4.06
N LYS A 98 -17.04 12.94 -4.62
CA LYS A 98 -16.73 11.51 -4.68
C LYS A 98 -15.26 11.32 -4.32
N VAL A 99 -14.95 10.37 -3.44
CA VAL A 99 -13.58 9.96 -3.17
C VAL A 99 -13.05 9.19 -4.38
N VAL A 100 -11.93 9.63 -4.92
CA VAL A 100 -11.23 8.98 -6.03
C VAL A 100 -10.17 8.07 -5.41
N ILE A 101 -10.52 6.79 -5.32
CA ILE A 101 -9.74 5.73 -4.72
C ILE A 101 -9.96 4.44 -5.52
N ASP A 102 -8.90 3.67 -5.71
CA ASP A 102 -8.98 2.35 -6.33
C ASP A 102 -7.93 1.41 -5.73
N ALA A 103 -8.16 0.11 -5.87
CA ALA A 103 -7.32 -0.95 -5.32
C ALA A 103 -6.86 -1.90 -6.43
N PHE A 104 -5.57 -2.22 -6.43
CA PHE A 104 -4.92 -2.99 -7.47
C PHE A 104 -4.11 -4.15 -6.87
N ARG A 105 -3.98 -5.21 -7.67
CA ARG A 105 -3.04 -6.31 -7.47
C ARG A 105 -2.36 -6.61 -8.80
N TYR A 106 -1.16 -7.15 -8.76
CA TYR A 106 -0.45 -7.55 -9.97
C TYR A 106 -0.91 -8.95 -10.39
N GLU A 107 -1.25 -9.11 -11.66
CA GLU A 107 -1.61 -10.41 -12.22
C GLU A 107 -0.36 -11.06 -12.82
N HIS A 108 0.07 -12.18 -12.21
CA HIS A 108 1.10 -13.02 -12.80
C HIS A 108 0.51 -13.75 -14.01
N ILE A 109 0.85 -13.29 -15.21
CA ILE A 109 0.56 -14.02 -16.45
C ILE A 109 1.65 -15.08 -16.60
N PRO A 110 1.35 -16.39 -16.44
CA PRO A 110 2.33 -17.42 -16.71
C PRO A 110 2.69 -17.35 -18.21
N LEU A 111 3.98 -17.17 -18.49
CA LEU A 111 4.50 -17.34 -19.85
C LEU A 111 4.35 -18.81 -20.21
N PHE A 112 3.62 -19.08 -21.30
CA PHE A 112 3.45 -20.41 -21.88
C PHE A 112 4.78 -21.03 -22.30
#